data_AF-A0A174NBX4-F1
#
_entry.id   AF-A0A174NBX4-F1
#
_cell.length_a   1.000
_cell.length_b   1.000
_cell.length_c   1.000
_cell.angle_alpha   90.00
_cell.angle_beta   90.00
_cell.angle_gamma   90.00
#
_symmetry.space_group_name_H-M   'P 1'
#
loop_
_entity.id
_entity.type
_entity.pdbx_description
1 polymer ?
#
loop_
_entity_poly.entity_id
_entity_poly.type
_entity_poly.pdbx_seq_one_letter_code
_entity_poly.pdbx_strand_id
1 'polypeptide(L)'
;MNYKDLFHIAILLISSPARAWEEISLEDRRKVFTAFVYPMIGLCGLSVFIGSLMKMGWDGPQSFQYAMTQCCAVAVSLFGGYFLAAYLINGLRVRMFMLDSDIPLAQQFAGYALVVVFMLRIVIGILPNFGIMALLLQFYIVYVVWEGSKKVMQIEEKDRLRFTILSSILLIACPVVIEWIFNKLTVVLN
;
A
#
# COMPACT_ATOMS: atom_id res chain seq x y z
N MET A 1 -4.50 -1.57 -20.07
CA MET A 1 -3.92 -1.98 -18.78
C MET A 1 -3.10 -3.24 -19.04
N ASN A 2 -1.77 -3.19 -18.91
CA ASN A 2 -0.92 -4.34 -19.18
C ASN A 2 -0.65 -5.09 -17.88
N TYR A 3 -1.46 -6.12 -17.59
CA TYR A 3 -1.34 -6.90 -16.36
C TYR A 3 0.04 -7.55 -16.18
N LYS A 4 0.75 -7.83 -17.28
CA LYS A 4 2.11 -8.37 -17.23
C LYS A 4 3.06 -7.38 -16.56
N ASP A 5 2.94 -6.10 -16.89
CA ASP A 5 3.79 -5.04 -16.33
C ASP A 5 3.48 -4.82 -14.84
N LEU A 6 2.20 -4.90 -14.45
CA LEU A 6 1.77 -4.81 -13.05
C LEU A 6 2.46 -5.86 -12.17
N PHE A 7 2.34 -7.14 -12.55
CA PHE A 7 2.95 -8.23 -11.79
C PHE A 7 4.48 -8.22 -11.90
N HIS A 8 5.02 -7.84 -13.05
CA HIS A 8 6.46 -7.67 -13.22
C HIS A 8 7.03 -6.66 -12.23
N ILE A 9 6.47 -5.45 -12.16
CA ILE A 9 6.91 -4.41 -11.23
C ILE A 9 6.74 -4.88 -9.78
N ALA A 10 5.61 -5.52 -9.46
CA ALA A 10 5.37 -5.98 -8.11
C ALA A 10 6.37 -7.06 -7.67
N ILE A 11 6.66 -8.05 -8.53
CA ILE A 11 7.67 -9.09 -8.28
C ILE A 11 9.07 -8.47 -8.20
N LEU A 12 9.38 -7.51 -9.08
CA LEU A 12 10.68 -6.84 -9.09
C LEU A 12 10.91 -6.03 -7.81
N LEU A 13 9.89 -5.32 -7.31
CA LEU A 13 9.97 -4.60 -6.04
C LEU A 13 10.18 -5.52 -4.83
N ILE A 14 9.64 -6.74 -4.86
CA ILE A 14 9.78 -7.71 -3.77
C ILE A 14 11.09 -8.51 -3.86
N SER A 15 11.58 -8.78 -5.06
CA SER A 15 12.78 -9.59 -5.27
C SER A 15 14.06 -8.74 -5.37
N SER A 16 13.98 -7.53 -5.91
CA SER A 16 15.12 -6.64 -6.16
C SER A 16 14.69 -5.16 -6.13
N PRO A 17 14.33 -4.61 -4.95
CA PRO A 17 13.83 -3.24 -4.84
C PRO A 17 14.79 -2.20 -5.42
N ALA A 18 16.10 -2.37 -5.25
CA ALA A 18 17.11 -1.46 -5.80
C ALA A 18 17.00 -1.30 -7.33
N ARG A 19 16.79 -2.40 -8.05
CA ARG A 19 16.58 -2.40 -9.51
C ARG A 19 15.22 -1.84 -9.88
N ALA A 20 14.18 -2.24 -9.13
CA ALA A 20 12.83 -1.74 -9.35
C ALA A 20 12.77 -0.20 -9.25
N TRP A 21 13.39 0.38 -8.23
CA TRP A 21 13.42 1.83 -8.04
C TRP A 21 14.20 2.56 -9.12
N GLU A 22 15.20 1.92 -9.73
CA GLU A 22 15.93 2.48 -10.87
C GLU A 22 15.03 2.56 -12.11
N GLU A 23 14.29 1.50 -12.42
CA GLU A 23 13.30 1.50 -13.51
C GLU A 23 12.18 2.52 -13.25
N ILE A 24 11.62 2.51 -12.04
CA ILE A 24 10.55 3.43 -11.62
C ILE A 24 10.98 4.90 -11.67
N SER A 25 12.25 5.20 -11.38
CA SER A 25 12.75 6.58 -11.40
C SER A 25 12.68 7.22 -12.79
N LEU A 26 12.66 6.40 -13.84
CA LEU A 26 12.59 6.81 -15.25
C LEU A 26 11.15 6.86 -15.77
N GLU A 27 10.19 6.29 -15.05
CA GLU A 27 8.78 6.26 -15.45
C GLU A 27 8.06 7.59 -15.23
N ASP A 28 6.97 7.79 -15.97
CA ASP A 28 6.03 8.88 -15.72
C ASP A 28 5.32 8.69 -14.37
N ARG A 29 5.62 9.61 -13.45
CA ARG A 29 5.14 9.63 -12.07
C ARG A 29 3.61 9.57 -11.96
N ARG A 30 2.88 10.06 -12.96
CA ARG A 30 1.40 10.10 -12.95
C ARG A 30 0.78 8.72 -13.20
N LYS A 31 1.52 7.79 -13.79
CA LYS A 31 1.01 6.45 -14.12
C LYS A 31 0.89 5.55 -12.91
N VAL A 32 1.62 5.81 -11.81
CA VAL A 32 1.60 4.97 -10.60
C VAL A 32 0.18 4.68 -10.12
N PHE A 33 -0.71 5.68 -10.18
CA PHE A 33 -2.05 5.56 -9.65
C PHE A 33 -2.91 4.63 -10.52
N THR A 34 -2.95 4.87 -11.82
CA THR A 34 -3.81 4.13 -12.75
C THR A 34 -3.23 2.77 -13.17
N ALA A 35 -1.90 2.67 -13.24
CA ALA A 35 -1.21 1.46 -13.71
C ALA A 35 -0.87 0.48 -12.59
N PHE A 36 -0.68 0.96 -11.34
CA PHE A 36 -0.22 0.12 -10.23
C PHE A 36 -1.18 0.12 -9.03
N VAL A 37 -1.39 1.28 -8.40
CA VAL A 37 -2.14 1.37 -7.14
C VAL A 37 -3.60 0.92 -7.30
N TYR A 38 -4.32 1.44 -8.29
CA TYR A 38 -5.74 1.12 -8.48
C TYR A 38 -5.98 -0.38 -8.79
N PRO A 39 -5.22 -1.00 -9.72
CA PRO A 39 -5.28 -2.44 -9.92
C PRO A 39 -4.95 -3.27 -8.66
N MET A 40 -3.91 -2.89 -7.92
CA MET A 40 -3.54 -3.62 -6.69
C MET A 40 -4.61 -3.52 -5.60
N ILE A 41 -5.23 -2.36 -5.41
CA ILE A 41 -6.35 -2.18 -4.48
C ILE A 41 -7.53 -3.07 -4.91
N GLY A 42 -7.84 -3.12 -6.20
CA GLY A 42 -8.88 -4.00 -6.75
C GLY A 42 -8.62 -5.47 -6.44
N LEU A 43 -7.38 -5.94 -6.63
CA LEU A 43 -6.98 -7.30 -6.27
C LEU A 43 -7.08 -7.57 -4.77
N CYS A 44 -6.70 -6.61 -3.92
CA CYS A 44 -6.86 -6.71 -2.47
C CYS A 44 -8.34 -6.84 -2.08
N GLY A 45 -9.21 -5.99 -2.62
CA GLY A 45 -10.65 -6.05 -2.37
C GLY A 45 -11.26 -7.38 -2.81
N LEU A 46 -10.93 -7.83 -4.02
CA LEU A 46 -11.40 -9.11 -4.56
C LEU A 46 -10.94 -10.31 -3.70
N SER A 47 -9.68 -10.31 -3.26
CA SER A 47 -9.14 -11.37 -2.41
C SER A 47 -9.92 -11.52 -1.10
N VAL A 48 -10.22 -10.39 -0.44
CA VAL A 48 -10.95 -10.33 0.83
C VAL A 48 -12.41 -10.68 0.64
N PHE A 49 -13.00 -10.27 -0.47
CA PHE A 49 -14.37 -10.66 -0.84
C PHE A 49 -14.48 -12.19 -0.99
N ILE A 50 -13.60 -12.80 -1.79
CA ILE A 50 -13.59 -14.25 -2.01
C ILE A 50 -13.32 -15.00 -0.70
N GLY A 51 -12.32 -14.60 0.08
CA GLY A 51 -12.03 -15.26 1.35
C GLY A 51 -13.15 -15.11 2.39
N SER A 52 -13.86 -13.98 2.39
CA SER A 52 -15.04 -13.78 3.24
C SER A 52 -16.18 -14.72 2.86
N LEU A 53 -16.44 -14.90 1.55
CA LEU A 53 -17.43 -15.86 1.06
C LEU A 53 -17.05 -17.31 1.38
N MET A 54 -15.77 -17.68 1.22
CA MET A 54 -15.28 -19.01 1.60
C MET A 54 -15.49 -19.31 3.09
N LYS A 55 -15.43 -18.28 3.95
CA LYS A 55 -15.60 -18.41 5.40
C LYS A 55 -17.06 -18.46 5.84
N MET A 56 -17.93 -17.62 5.26
CA MET A 56 -19.34 -17.48 5.65
C MET A 56 -20.30 -18.37 4.85
N GLY A 57 -19.84 -18.97 3.74
CA GLY A 57 -20.67 -19.76 2.82
C GLY A 57 -21.34 -18.92 1.74
N TRP A 58 -21.76 -19.58 0.66
CA TRP A 58 -22.32 -18.95 -0.55
C TRP A 58 -23.85 -18.81 -0.51
N ASP A 59 -24.49 -19.35 0.51
CA ASP A 59 -25.93 -19.65 0.48
C ASP A 59 -26.84 -18.55 1.07
N GLY A 60 -26.28 -17.39 1.47
CA GLY A 60 -27.04 -16.37 2.21
C GLY A 60 -26.80 -14.92 1.74
N PRO A 61 -27.84 -14.07 1.61
CA PRO A 61 -27.68 -12.63 1.35
C PRO A 61 -26.80 -11.92 2.38
N GLN A 62 -26.81 -12.41 3.63
CA GLN A 62 -25.99 -11.88 4.72
C GLN A 62 -24.49 -12.10 4.50
N SER A 63 -24.08 -13.25 3.92
CA SER A 63 -22.65 -13.50 3.65
C SER A 63 -22.12 -12.59 2.55
N PHE A 64 -22.94 -12.33 1.52
CA PHE A 64 -22.63 -11.34 0.48
C PHE A 64 -22.55 -9.92 1.02
N GLN A 65 -23.50 -9.48 1.86
CA GLN A 65 -23.45 -8.17 2.50
C GLN A 65 -22.20 -8.00 3.36
N TYR A 66 -21.85 -9.01 4.15
CA TYR A 66 -20.62 -9.02 4.93
C TYR A 66 -19.38 -8.92 4.05
N ALA A 67 -19.27 -9.76 3.01
CA ALA A 67 -18.14 -9.76 2.09
C ALA A 67 -17.97 -8.43 1.35
N MET A 68 -19.09 -7.82 0.90
CA MET A 68 -19.08 -6.49 0.29
C MET A 68 -18.59 -5.43 1.28
N THR A 69 -19.07 -5.46 2.53
CA THR A 69 -18.66 -4.50 3.56
C THR A 69 -17.15 -4.60 3.83
N GLN A 70 -16.62 -5.81 3.95
CA GLN A 70 -15.18 -6.03 4.16
C GLN A 70 -14.34 -5.59 2.94
N CYS A 71 -14.80 -5.90 1.73
CA CYS A 71 -14.16 -5.43 0.49
C CYS A 71 -14.12 -3.90 0.42
N CYS A 72 -15.24 -3.23 0.72
CA CYS A 72 -15.32 -1.78 0.77
C CYS A 72 -14.38 -1.18 1.83
N ALA A 73 -14.35 -1.76 3.04
CA ALA A 73 -13.45 -1.31 4.10
C ALA A 73 -11.98 -1.36 3.66
N VAL A 74 -11.58 -2.42 2.97
CA VAL A 74 -10.21 -2.58 2.43
C VAL A 74 -9.92 -1.58 1.32
N ALA A 75 -10.85 -1.40 0.39
CA ALA A 75 -10.68 -0.44 -0.70
C ALA A 75 -10.52 0.99 -0.17
N VAL A 76 -11.39 1.42 0.75
CA VAL A 76 -11.34 2.75 1.37
C VAL A 76 -10.07 2.93 2.20
N SER A 77 -9.70 1.92 3.00
CA SER A 77 -8.47 1.88 3.79
C SER A 77 -7.22 2.09 2.94
N LEU A 78 -7.04 1.27 1.90
CA LEU A 78 -5.85 1.32 1.05
C LEU A 78 -5.82 2.59 0.20
N PHE A 79 -6.97 3.02 -0.33
CA PHE A 79 -7.08 4.24 -1.13
C PHE A 79 -6.79 5.49 -0.29
N GLY A 80 -7.53 5.67 0.81
CA GLY A 80 -7.34 6.82 1.70
C GLY A 80 -5.97 6.81 2.38
N GLY A 81 -5.53 5.63 2.81
CA GLY A 81 -4.21 5.43 3.42
C GLY A 81 -3.06 5.77 2.47
N TYR A 82 -3.17 5.40 1.19
CA TYR A 82 -2.19 5.76 0.16
C TYR A 82 -2.05 7.29 0.01
N PHE A 83 -3.16 8.01 -0.20
CA PHE A 83 -3.09 9.46 -0.38
C PHE A 83 -2.64 10.19 0.89
N LEU A 84 -3.10 9.75 2.05
CA LEU A 84 -2.68 10.30 3.34
C LEU A 84 -1.18 10.07 3.57
N ALA A 85 -0.68 8.86 3.34
CA ALA A 85 0.74 8.54 3.46
C ALA A 85 1.58 9.37 2.48
N ALA A 86 1.18 9.47 1.21
CA ALA A 86 1.88 10.28 0.22
C ALA A 86 1.95 11.77 0.64
N TYR A 87 0.83 12.32 1.12
CA TYR A 87 0.77 13.70 1.61
C TYR A 87 1.69 13.93 2.81
N LEU A 88 1.66 13.03 3.80
CA LEU A 88 2.51 13.12 4.99
C LEU A 88 3.98 12.92 4.66
N ILE A 89 4.34 12.00 3.76
CA ILE A 89 5.70 11.81 3.27
C ILE A 89 6.21 13.07 2.56
N ASN A 90 5.40 13.71 1.72
CA ASN A 90 5.78 15.00 1.15
C ASN A 90 5.98 16.08 2.23
N GLY A 91 5.09 16.13 3.22
CA GLY A 91 5.24 17.03 4.38
C GLY A 91 6.53 16.79 5.15
N LEU A 92 6.94 15.54 5.34
CA LEU A 92 8.23 15.19 5.95
C LEU A 92 9.40 15.71 5.12
N ARG A 93 9.37 15.54 3.78
CA ARG A 93 10.42 16.05 2.86
C ARG A 93 10.61 17.56 3.00
N VAL A 94 9.52 18.31 2.98
CA VAL A 94 9.56 19.78 3.06
C VAL A 94 9.99 20.26 4.44
N ARG A 95 9.40 19.72 5.51
CA ARG A 95 9.60 20.24 6.86
C ARG A 95 10.89 19.79 7.52
N MET A 96 11.30 18.54 7.30
CA MET A 96 12.44 17.96 8.00
C MET A 96 13.73 17.98 7.18
N PHE A 97 13.62 17.90 5.86
CA PHE A 97 14.78 17.76 4.97
C PHE A 97 14.98 18.98 4.05
N MET A 98 14.15 20.03 4.22
CA MET A 98 14.19 21.27 3.44
C MET A 98 14.21 21.06 1.92
N LEU A 99 13.53 20.01 1.45
CA LEU A 99 13.35 19.73 0.02
C LEU A 99 12.11 20.43 -0.53
N ASP A 100 12.08 20.64 -1.85
CA ASP A 100 10.90 21.16 -2.52
C ASP A 100 9.72 20.19 -2.44
N SER A 101 8.52 20.77 -2.29
CA SER A 101 7.27 20.02 -2.31
C SER A 101 7.04 19.43 -3.69
N ASP A 102 6.95 18.11 -3.76
CA ASP A 102 6.67 17.36 -5.00
C ASP A 102 5.69 16.23 -4.68
N ILE A 103 4.40 16.57 -4.73
CA ILE A 103 3.31 15.62 -4.45
C ILE A 103 3.31 14.45 -5.44
N PRO A 104 3.45 14.64 -6.76
CA PRO A 104 3.56 13.52 -7.70
C PRO A 104 4.69 12.54 -7.38
N LEU A 105 5.86 13.05 -6.96
CA LEU A 105 6.97 12.19 -6.52
C LEU A 105 6.62 11.40 -5.26
N ALA A 106 5.99 12.05 -4.27
CA ALA A 106 5.56 11.38 -3.04
C ALA A 106 4.48 10.32 -3.28
N GLN A 107 3.58 10.58 -4.23
CA GLN A 107 2.58 9.62 -4.70
C GLN A 107 3.23 8.43 -5.42
N GLN A 108 4.17 8.67 -6.32
CA GLN A 108 4.92 7.60 -6.99
C GLN A 108 5.64 6.71 -5.98
N PHE A 109 6.36 7.31 -5.05
CA PHE A 109 7.08 6.60 -4.01
C PHE A 109 6.13 5.81 -3.09
N ALA A 110 5.09 6.45 -2.56
CA ALA A 110 4.15 5.77 -1.66
C ALA A 110 3.44 4.61 -2.38
N GLY A 111 3.05 4.80 -3.64
CA GLY A 111 2.29 3.82 -4.40
C GLY A 111 3.07 2.53 -4.63
N TYR A 112 4.32 2.65 -5.08
CA TYR A 112 5.18 1.49 -5.28
C TYR A 112 5.68 0.90 -3.96
N ALA A 113 5.94 1.72 -2.93
CA ALA A 113 6.36 1.22 -1.61
C ALA A 113 5.26 0.40 -0.90
N LEU A 114 3.98 0.68 -1.18
CA LEU A 114 2.85 -0.10 -0.65
C LEU A 114 2.73 -1.51 -1.23
N VAL A 115 3.54 -1.90 -2.21
CA VAL A 115 3.53 -3.25 -2.81
C VAL A 115 3.55 -4.38 -1.77
N VAL A 116 4.33 -4.22 -0.70
CA VAL A 116 4.42 -5.20 0.39
C VAL A 116 3.06 -5.34 1.08
N VAL A 117 2.42 -4.20 1.38
CA VAL A 117 1.09 -4.17 2.01
C VAL A 117 0.05 -4.80 1.10
N PHE A 118 0.06 -4.47 -0.20
CA PHE A 118 -0.89 -5.03 -1.16
C PHE A 118 -0.75 -6.54 -1.30
N MET A 119 0.47 -7.04 -1.48
CA MET A 119 0.71 -8.47 -1.62
C MET A 119 0.30 -9.25 -0.37
N LEU A 120 0.63 -8.73 0.81
CA LEU A 120 0.23 -9.35 2.06
C LEU A 120 -1.29 -9.32 2.25
N ARG A 121 -1.97 -8.22 1.89
CA ARG A 121 -3.43 -8.15 1.98
C ARG A 121 -4.12 -9.13 1.02
N ILE A 122 -3.55 -9.35 -0.17
CA ILE A 122 -4.03 -10.37 -1.11
C ILE A 122 -3.92 -11.78 -0.51
N VAL A 123 -2.76 -12.11 0.06
CA VAL A 123 -2.52 -13.44 0.66
C VAL A 123 -3.41 -13.67 1.87
N ILE A 124 -3.47 -12.72 2.82
CA ILE A 124 -4.30 -12.83 4.03
C ILE A 124 -5.79 -12.83 3.67
N GLY A 125 -6.18 -12.07 2.64
CA GLY A 125 -7.55 -12.01 2.17
C GLY A 125 -8.11 -13.39 1.82
N ILE A 126 -7.29 -14.25 1.22
CA ILE A 126 -7.64 -15.64 0.88
C ILE A 126 -7.35 -16.60 2.05
N LEU A 127 -6.21 -16.42 2.71
CA LEU A 127 -5.71 -17.31 3.76
C LEU A 127 -5.56 -16.55 5.09
N PRO A 128 -6.65 -16.32 5.84
CA PRO A 128 -6.65 -15.47 7.04
C PRO A 128 -5.77 -15.99 8.17
N ASN A 129 -5.46 -17.29 8.20
CA ASN A 129 -4.62 -17.92 9.23
C ASN A 129 -3.14 -17.50 9.18
N PHE A 130 -2.70 -16.83 8.10
CA PHE A 130 -1.31 -16.38 7.94
C PHE A 130 -1.05 -14.98 8.51
N GLY A 131 -1.96 -14.40 9.28
CA GLY A 131 -1.82 -13.03 9.81
C GLY A 131 -0.52 -12.75 10.57
N ILE A 132 -0.04 -13.70 11.39
CA ILE A 132 1.23 -13.58 12.12
C ILE A 132 2.43 -13.56 11.16
N MET A 133 2.44 -14.44 10.16
CA MET A 133 3.48 -14.50 9.14
C MET A 133 3.50 -13.22 8.30
N ALA A 134 2.33 -12.70 7.95
CA ALA A 134 2.22 -11.45 7.23
C ALA A 134 2.73 -10.26 8.05
N LEU A 135 2.50 -10.23 9.36
CA LEU A 135 3.06 -9.19 10.23
C LEU A 135 4.59 -9.20 10.24
N LEU A 136 5.21 -10.38 10.21
CA LEU A 136 6.68 -10.50 10.09
C LEU A 136 7.17 -10.03 8.72
N LEU A 137 6.48 -10.43 7.65
CA LEU A 137 6.82 -10.01 6.28
C LEU A 137 6.58 -8.51 6.04
N GLN A 138 5.67 -7.88 6.79
CA GLN A 138 5.37 -6.45 6.70
C GLN A 138 6.62 -5.59 6.92
N PHE A 139 7.58 -6.04 7.75
CA PHE A 139 8.84 -5.33 7.98
C PHE A 139 9.69 -5.18 6.71
N TYR A 140 9.47 -5.99 5.67
CA TYR A 140 10.15 -5.86 4.39
C TYR A 140 9.88 -4.50 3.72
N ILE A 141 8.78 -3.81 4.07
CA ILE A 141 8.53 -2.46 3.61
C ILE A 141 9.66 -1.48 3.96
N VAL A 142 10.37 -1.71 5.09
CA VAL A 142 11.52 -0.88 5.48
C VAL A 142 12.62 -0.96 4.45
N TYR A 143 12.90 -2.16 3.92
CA TYR A 143 13.92 -2.35 2.90
C TYR A 143 13.51 -1.74 1.56
N VAL A 144 12.24 -1.91 1.14
CA VAL A 144 11.72 -1.28 -0.08
C VAL A 144 11.81 0.25 0.00
N VAL A 145 11.39 0.83 1.13
CA VAL A 145 11.46 2.28 1.39
C VAL A 145 12.91 2.76 1.46
N TRP A 146 13.81 1.98 2.06
CA TRP A 146 15.24 2.29 2.15
C TRP A 146 15.85 2.44 0.76
N GLU A 147 15.62 1.49 -0.15
CA GLU A 147 16.14 1.57 -1.53
C GLU A 147 15.53 2.75 -2.31
N GLY A 148 14.22 2.96 -2.20
CA GLY A 148 13.55 4.06 -2.90
C GLY A 148 13.93 5.44 -2.37
N SER A 149 14.27 5.55 -1.09
CA SER A 149 14.69 6.82 -0.48
C SER A 149 15.94 7.41 -1.14
N LYS A 150 16.88 6.55 -1.56
CA LYS A 150 18.10 6.97 -2.25
C LYS A 150 17.86 7.19 -3.75
N LYS A 151 17.19 6.24 -4.41
CA LYS A 151 17.06 6.21 -5.88
C LYS A 151 16.04 7.21 -6.42
N VAL A 152 14.89 7.36 -5.76
CA VAL A 152 13.79 8.22 -6.22
C VAL A 152 13.70 9.51 -5.43
N MET A 153 13.81 9.42 -4.10
CA MET A 153 13.65 10.60 -3.24
C MET A 153 14.93 11.41 -3.03
N GLN A 154 16.09 10.88 -3.46
CA GLN A 154 17.41 11.53 -3.37
C GLN A 154 17.73 12.08 -1.97
N ILE A 155 17.31 11.37 -0.92
CA ILE A 155 17.57 11.75 0.46
C ILE A 155 19.07 11.56 0.77
N GLU A 156 19.67 12.54 1.44
CA GLU A 156 21.06 12.47 1.89
C GLU A 156 21.28 11.28 2.85
N GLU A 157 22.47 10.67 2.78
CA GLU A 157 22.79 9.45 3.55
C GLU A 157 22.65 9.64 5.07
N LYS A 158 23.00 10.83 5.58
CA LYS A 158 22.87 11.20 7.00
C LYS A 158 21.42 11.11 7.51
N ASP A 159 20.47 11.36 6.63
CA ASP A 159 19.04 11.51 6.94
C ASP A 159 18.21 10.32 6.48
N ARG A 160 18.80 9.45 5.64
CA ARG A 160 18.17 8.30 5.02
C ARG A 160 17.48 7.39 6.03
N LEU A 161 18.16 7.03 7.11
CA LEU A 161 17.59 6.14 8.14
C LEU A 161 16.35 6.73 8.80
N ARG A 162 16.38 8.02 9.13
CA ARG A 162 15.24 8.72 9.73
C ARG A 162 14.07 8.79 8.76
N PHE A 163 14.34 9.17 7.50
CA PHE A 163 13.32 9.22 6.46
C PHE A 163 12.68 7.85 6.22
N THR A 164 13.50 6.79 6.13
CA THR A 164 13.01 5.43 5.92
C THR A 164 12.09 4.99 7.05
N ILE A 165 12.51 5.11 8.30
CA ILE A 165 11.70 4.67 9.44
C ILE A 165 10.36 5.42 9.47
N LEU A 166 10.39 6.76 9.35
CA LEU A 166 9.18 7.57 9.37
C LEU A 166 8.24 7.25 8.20
N SER A 167 8.78 7.14 6.99
CA SER A 167 7.98 6.82 5.81
C SER A 167 7.38 5.43 5.88
N SER A 168 8.13 4.43 6.35
CA SER A 168 7.61 3.08 6.56
C SER A 168 6.48 3.05 7.60
N ILE A 169 6.63 3.77 8.72
CA ILE A 169 5.57 3.90 9.72
C ILE A 169 4.32 4.53 9.09
N LEU A 170 4.47 5.62 8.34
CA LEU A 170 3.34 6.28 7.68
C LEU A 170 2.62 5.36 6.69
N LEU A 171 3.36 4.61 5.87
CA LEU A 171 2.78 3.70 4.88
C LEU A 171 2.00 2.54 5.53
N ILE A 172 2.39 2.09 6.72
CA ILE A 172 1.66 1.07 7.48
C ILE A 172 0.49 1.68 8.25
N ALA A 173 0.73 2.79 8.95
CA ALA A 173 -0.22 3.36 9.89
C ALA A 173 -1.39 4.06 9.18
N CYS A 174 -1.17 4.73 8.04
CA CYS A 174 -2.23 5.47 7.37
C CYS A 174 -3.39 4.56 6.93
N PRO A 175 -3.17 3.43 6.23
CA PRO A 175 -4.26 2.50 5.94
C PRO A 175 -4.98 1.98 7.19
N VAL A 176 -4.24 1.61 8.24
CA VAL A 176 -4.81 1.10 9.50
C VAL A 176 -5.73 2.14 10.16
N VAL A 177 -5.30 3.40 10.20
CA VAL A 177 -6.11 4.50 10.77
C VAL A 177 -7.38 4.72 9.95
N ILE A 178 -7.29 4.74 8.62
CA ILE A 178 -8.47 4.91 7.76
C ILE A 178 -9.43 3.72 7.91
N GLU A 179 -8.92 2.48 7.95
CA GLU A 179 -9.73 1.28 8.18
C GLU A 179 -10.46 1.35 9.53
N TRP A 180 -9.77 1.77 10.59
CA TRP A 180 -10.37 1.91 11.92
C TRP A 180 -11.48 2.97 11.94
N ILE A 181 -11.25 4.14 11.33
CA ILE A 181 -12.27 5.20 11.22
C ILE A 181 -13.48 4.70 10.44
N PHE A 182 -13.25 4.06 9.28
CA PHE A 182 -14.32 3.53 8.43
C PHE A 182 -15.18 2.51 9.18
N ASN A 183 -14.56 1.52 9.81
CA ASN A 183 -15.27 0.49 10.57
C ASN A 183 -16.08 1.10 11.73
N LYS A 184 -15.57 2.13 12.42
CA LYS A 184 -16.33 2.84 13.45
C LYS A 184 -17.55 3.56 12.88
N LEU A 185 -17.42 4.22 11.73
CA LEU A 185 -18.54 4.87 11.07
C LEU A 185 -19.61 3.87 10.64
N THR A 186 -19.20 2.71 10.08
CA THR A 186 -20.15 1.65 9.70
C THR A 186 -20.95 1.13 10.88
N VAL A 187 -20.35 1.00 12.06
CA VAL A 187 -21.06 0.56 13.28
C VAL A 187 -22.02 1.62 13.81
N VAL A 188 -21.73 2.91 13.64
CA VAL A 188 -22.60 4.01 14.10
C VAL A 188 -23.79 4.24 13.16
N LEU A 189 -23.60 3.99 11.86
CA LEU A 189 -24.60 4.22 10.82
C LEU A 189 -25.59 3.07 10.61
N ASN A 190 -25.38 1.92 11.26
CA ASN A 190 -26.13 0.68 11.09
C ASN A 190 -26.80 0.28 12.41
#